data_AF-A0A0M9E4L4-F1
#
_entry.id   AF-A0A0M9E4L4-F1
#
_cell.length_a   1.000
_cell.length_b   1.000
_cell.length_c   1.000
_cell.angle_alpha   90.00
_cell.angle_beta   90.00
_cell.angle_gamma   90.00
#
_symmetry.space_group_name_H-M   'P 1'
#
loop_
_entity.id
_entity.type
_entity.pdbx_description
1 polymer ?
#
loop_
_entity_poly.entity_id
_entity_poly.type
_entity_poly.pdbx_seq_one_letter_code
_entity_poly.pdbx_strand_id
1 'polypeptide(L)' 'PGDAILLSPACASFDMFDSYGHRGNVFKNLVQRI' A
#
# COMPACT_ATOMS: atom_id res chain seq x y z
N PRO A 1 -12.24 -2.44 17.70
CA PRO A 1 -12.87 -1.44 16.81
C PRO A 1 -12.33 -0.04 17.16
N GLY A 2 -11.70 0.67 16.21
CA GLY A 2 -11.26 2.04 16.48
C GLY A 2 -10.00 2.54 15.77
N ASP A 3 -9.23 1.68 15.11
CA ASP A 3 -7.96 2.11 14.50
C ASP A 3 -8.04 2.18 12.98
N ALA A 4 -7.25 3.09 12.39
CA ALA A 4 -7.09 3.23 10.95
C ALA A 4 -5.64 2.97 10.55
N ILE A 5 -5.44 2.17 9.51
CA ILE A 5 -4.13 1.91 8.91
C ILE A 5 -4.06 2.65 7.58
N LEU A 6 -3.12 3.60 7.46
CA LEU A 6 -2.93 4.43 6.28
C LEU A 6 -1.61 4.11 5.58
N LEU A 7 -1.66 3.82 4.29
CA LEU A 7 -0.49 3.79 3.42
C LEU A 7 -0.21 5.20 2.86
N SER A 8 0.72 5.94 3.48
CA SER A 8 1.14 7.29 3.04
C SER A 8 2.68 7.41 2.95
N PRO A 9 3.30 6.85 1.90
CA PRO A 9 4.76 6.70 1.81
C PRO A 9 5.52 7.97 1.39
N ALA A 10 4.83 9.06 1.04
CA ALA A 10 5.41 10.36 0.62
C ALA A 10 6.42 10.33 -0.56
N CYS A 11 6.66 9.17 -1.17
CA CYS A 11 7.66 8.95 -2.21
C CYS A 11 7.08 8.23 -3.44
N ALA A 12 7.77 8.38 -4.58
CA ALA A 12 7.54 7.59 -5.79
C ALA A 12 7.71 6.08 -5.50
N SER A 13 7.17 5.22 -6.37
CA SER A 13 7.14 3.76 -6.13
C SER A 13 8.11 2.97 -6.98
N PHE A 14 8.84 3.64 -7.89
CA PHE A 14 9.60 3.01 -8.97
C PHE A 14 10.89 2.31 -8.53
N ASP A 15 11.26 2.46 -7.26
CA ASP A 15 12.36 1.73 -6.63
C ASP A 15 12.03 0.26 -6.38
N MET A 16 10.77 -0.05 -6.06
CA MET A 16 10.33 -1.40 -5.66
C MET A 16 9.07 -1.90 -6.40
N PHE A 17 8.36 -1.03 -7.12
CA PHE A 17 7.09 -1.34 -7.76
C PHE A 17 7.00 -0.71 -9.15
N ASP A 18 6.21 -1.32 -10.05
CA ASP A 18 5.98 -0.77 -11.39
C ASP A 18 5.26 0.59 -11.38
N SER A 19 4.44 0.83 -10.34
CA SER A 19 3.73 2.09 -10.15
C SER A 19 3.19 2.23 -8.73
N TYR A 20 2.71 3.43 -8.39
CA TYR A 20 1.96 3.67 -7.15
C TYR A 20 0.70 2.80 -7.05
N GLY A 21 0.07 2.48 -8.20
CA GLY A 21 -1.09 1.61 -8.27
C GLY A 21 -0.74 0.15 -7.92
N HIS A 22 0.39 -0.35 -8.42
CA HIS A 22 0.91 -1.68 -8.04
C HIS A 22 1.17 -1.73 -6.53
N ARG A 23 1.87 -0.73 -5.96
CA ARG A 23 2.10 -0.63 -4.51
C ARG A 23 0.80 -0.63 -3.70
N GLY A 24 -0.21 0.12 -4.15
CA GLY A 24 -1.53 0.17 -3.51
C GLY A 24 -2.29 -1.17 -3.58
N ASN A 25 -2.22 -1.87 -4.71
CA ASN A 25 -2.83 -3.19 -4.86
C ASN A 25 -2.17 -4.24 -3.94
N VAL A 26 -0.85 -4.20 -3.81
CA VAL A 26 -0.13 -5.07 -2.85
C VAL A 26 -0.59 -4.81 -1.42
N PHE A 27 -0.68 -3.53 -1.00
CA PHE A 27 -1.21 -3.18 0.33
C PHE A 27 -2.63 -3.70 0.55
N LYS A 28 -3.55 -3.49 -0.40
CA LYS A 28 -4.92 -4.01 -0.32
C LYS A 28 -4.93 -5.54 -0.17
N ASN A 29 -4.16 -6.24 -0.99
CA ASN A 29 -4.08 -7.70 -0.95
C ASN A 29 -3.54 -8.22 0.39
N LEU A 30 -2.59 -7.51 1.01
CA LEU A 30 -2.07 -7.87 2.33
C LEU A 30 -3.11 -7.63 3.42
N VAL A 31 -3.77 -6.47 3.43
CA VAL A 31 -4.81 -6.14 4.43
C VAL A 31 -6.01 -7.09 4.33
N GLN A 32 -6.39 -7.52 3.13
CA GLN A 32 -7.46 -8.51 2.94
C GLN A 32 -7.12 -9.91 3.49
N ARG A 33 -5.84 -10.19 3.79
CA ARG A 33 -5.38 -11.47 4.37
C ARG A 33 -5.22 -11.41 5.89
N ILE A 34 -5.48 -10.26 6.51
CA ILE A 34 -5.47 -10.05 7.96
C ILE A 34 -6.89 -10.27 8.48
#